data_AF-A0A1J0RD51-F1
#
_entry.id   AF-A0A1J0RD51-F1
#
_cell.length_a   1.000
_cell.length_b   1.000
_cell.length_c   1.000
_cell.angle_alpha   90.00
_cell.angle_beta   90.00
_cell.angle_gamma   90.00
#
_symmetry.space_group_name_H-M   'P 1'
#
loop_
_entity.id
_entity.type
_entity.pdbx_description
1 polymer ?
#
loop_
_entity_poly.entity_id
_entity_poly.type
_entity_poly.pdbx_seq_one_letter_code
_entity_poly.pdbx_strand_id
1 'polypeptide(L)'
;MPQFDILTLSTQTLSLLISLTLLYYNNINLNLLYFIKIKKIRAKKIQKINKHILKTGPNLDKMRWTSNINYQFYLQSKLTEI
;
A
#
# COMPACT_ATOMS: atom_id res chain seq x y z
N MET A 1 10.18 -40.94 36.56
CA MET A 1 9.18 -40.50 35.55
C MET A 1 9.57 -41.11 34.22
N PRO A 2 8.82 -42.07 33.67
CA PRO A 2 9.23 -42.90 32.51
C PRO A 2 9.03 -42.21 31.14
N GLN A 3 8.84 -40.89 31.10
CA GLN A 3 8.51 -40.14 29.87
C GLN A 3 9.74 -39.62 29.11
N PHE A 4 10.95 -39.83 29.63
CA PHE A 4 12.20 -39.34 29.05
C PHE A 4 13.14 -40.48 28.68
N ASP A 5 12.62 -41.44 27.91
CA ASP A 5 13.49 -42.41 27.25
C ASP A 5 14.19 -41.75 26.06
N ILE A 6 15.49 -42.05 25.89
CA ILE A 6 16.36 -41.45 24.88
C ILE A 6 15.77 -41.58 23.47
N LEU A 7 15.13 -42.72 23.18
CA LEU A 7 14.48 -42.98 21.89
C LEU A 7 13.27 -42.06 21.64
N THR A 8 12.50 -41.77 22.68
CA THR A 8 11.35 -40.87 22.59
C THR A 8 11.82 -39.44 22.38
N LEU A 9 12.85 -39.02 23.12
CA LEU A 9 13.50 -37.72 22.94
C LEU A 9 14.08 -37.54 21.52
N SER A 10 14.80 -38.55 21.00
CA SER A 10 15.38 -38.48 19.66
C SER A 10 14.32 -38.43 18.56
N THR A 11 13.22 -39.15 18.72
CA THR A 11 12.13 -39.14 17.74
C THR A 11 11.41 -37.80 17.72
N GLN A 12 11.15 -37.22 18.90
CA GLN A 12 10.53 -35.90 19.02
C GLN A 12 11.43 -34.80 18.45
N THR A 13 12.73 -34.81 18.74
CA THR A 13 13.66 -33.81 18.19
C THR A 13 13.80 -33.92 16.66
N LEU A 14 13.82 -35.14 16.11
CA LEU A 14 13.82 -35.36 14.66
C LEU A 14 12.54 -34.81 14.00
N SER A 15 11.38 -35.12 14.58
CA SER A 15 10.09 -34.62 14.08
C SER A 15 10.03 -33.09 14.10
N LEU A 16 10.58 -32.48 15.15
CA LEU A 16 10.68 -31.03 15.30
C LEU A 16 11.61 -30.43 14.24
N LEU A 17 12.76 -31.03 13.97
CA LEU A 17 13.69 -30.60 12.92
C LEU A 17 13.06 -30.65 11.52
N ILE A 18 12.35 -31.73 11.20
CA ILE A 18 11.65 -31.86 9.91
C ILE A 18 10.58 -30.76 9.79
N SER A 19 9.79 -30.56 10.85
CA SER A 19 8.74 -29.53 10.88
C SER A 19 9.32 -28.12 10.74
N LEU A 20 10.43 -27.84 11.42
CA LEU A 20 11.13 -26.55 11.35
C LEU A 20 11.66 -26.29 9.93
N THR A 21 12.21 -27.31 9.29
CA THR A 21 12.75 -27.22 7.93
C THR A 21 11.64 -26.92 6.92
N LEU A 22 10.50 -27.62 7.01
CA LEU A 22 9.34 -27.37 6.17
C LEU A 22 8.76 -25.97 6.41
N LEU A 23 8.65 -25.55 7.67
CA LEU A 23 8.20 -24.20 8.02
C LEU A 23 9.14 -23.14 7.46
N TYR A 24 10.45 -23.34 7.57
CA TYR A 24 11.45 -22.41 7.05
C TYR A 24 11.36 -22.29 5.52
N TYR A 25 11.28 -23.42 4.83
CA TYR A 25 11.11 -23.47 3.38
C TYR A 25 9.82 -22.75 2.93
N ASN A 26 8.70 -23.02 3.59
CA ASN A 26 7.42 -22.38 3.28
C ASN A 26 7.46 -20.86 3.54
N ASN A 27 8.08 -20.43 4.64
CA ASN A 27 8.14 -19.02 5.00
C ASN A 27 8.99 -18.21 4.00
N ILE A 28 10.14 -18.74 3.57
CA ILE A 28 11.01 -18.03 2.61
C ILE A 28 10.38 -17.99 1.23
N ASN A 29 9.88 -19.12 0.73
CA ASN A 29 9.44 -19.23 -0.66
C ASN A 29 8.06 -18.64 -0.90
N LEU A 30 7.16 -18.71 0.09
CA LEU A 30 5.78 -18.26 -0.05
C LEU A 30 5.52 -17.01 0.81
N ASN A 31 5.57 -17.13 2.14
CA ASN A 31 5.06 -16.06 3.02
C ASN A 31 5.82 -14.75 2.86
N LEU A 32 7.16 -14.79 2.84
CA LEU A 32 8.00 -13.61 2.65
C LEU A 32 7.73 -12.95 1.29
N LEU A 33 7.63 -13.77 0.24
CA LEU A 33 7.40 -13.30 -1.12
C LEU A 33 6.01 -12.65 -1.28
N TYR A 34 4.97 -13.24 -0.67
CA TYR A 34 3.65 -12.63 -0.60
C TYR A 34 3.66 -11.33 0.20
N PHE A 35 4.31 -11.31 1.36
CA PHE A 35 4.43 -10.11 2.18
C PHE A 35 5.07 -8.96 1.41
N ILE A 36 6.20 -9.21 0.72
CA ILE A 36 6.88 -8.23 -0.11
C ILE A 36 5.97 -7.74 -1.24
N LYS A 37 5.30 -8.65 -1.96
CA LYS A 37 4.37 -8.29 -3.05
C LYS A 37 3.23 -7.39 -2.56
N ILE A 38 2.57 -7.76 -1.46
CA ILE A 38 1.45 -6.99 -0.89
C ILE A 38 1.93 -5.60 -0.46
N LYS A 39 3.07 -5.53 0.24
CA LYS A 39 3.66 -4.26 0.70
C LYS A 39 4.00 -3.35 -0.48
N LYS A 40 4.58 -3.91 -1.55
CA LYS A 40 4.89 -3.17 -2.80
C LYS A 40 3.64 -2.65 -3.49
N ILE A 41 2.57 -3.44 -3.57
CA ILE A 41 1.29 -3.01 -4.18
C ILE A 41 0.67 -1.87 -3.37
N ARG A 42 0.62 -1.99 -2.04
CA ARG A 42 0.08 -0.95 -1.16
C ARG A 42 0.87 0.36 -1.29
N ALA A 43 2.20 0.28 -1.27
CA ALA A 43 3.06 1.45 -1.44
C ALA A 43 2.81 2.15 -2.79
N LYS A 44 2.74 1.39 -3.89
CA LYS A 44 2.43 1.93 -5.22
C LYS A 44 1.06 2.60 -5.27
N LYS A 45 0.04 2.03 -4.62
CA LYS A 45 -1.31 2.60 -4.57
C LYS A 45 -1.31 3.94 -3.85
N ILE A 46 -0.68 4.01 -2.67
CA ILE A 46 -0.54 5.25 -1.88
C ILE A 46 0.21 6.31 -2.70
N GLN A 47 1.32 5.94 -3.33
CA GLN A 47 2.12 6.87 -4.15
C GLN A 47 1.31 7.44 -5.33
N LYS A 48 0.51 6.61 -6.02
CA LYS A 48 -0.36 7.06 -7.12
C LYS A 48 -1.41 8.06 -6.62
N ILE A 49 -2.05 7.77 -5.50
CA ILE A 49 -3.07 8.64 -4.90
C ILE A 49 -2.44 9.98 -4.49
N ASN A 50 -1.30 9.96 -3.80
CA ASN A 50 -0.60 11.19 -3.41
C ASN A 50 -0.20 12.03 -4.63
N LYS A 51 0.31 11.40 -5.69
CA LYS A 51 0.63 12.10 -6.95
C LYS A 51 -0.61 12.72 -7.59
N HIS A 52 -1.78 12.08 -7.48
CA HIS A 52 -3.03 12.64 -7.96
C HIS A 52 -3.44 13.86 -7.13
N ILE A 53 -3.48 13.75 -5.80
CA ILE A 53 -3.84 14.83 -4.87
C ILE A 53 -2.96 16.07 -5.10
N LEU A 54 -1.63 15.87 -5.19
CA LEU A 54 -0.68 16.96 -5.43
C LEU A 54 -0.88 17.68 -6.77
N LYS A 55 -1.44 16.99 -7.78
CA LYS A 55 -1.80 17.61 -9.06
C LYS A 55 -3.17 18.28 -9.04
N THR A 56 -4.13 17.68 -8.33
CA THR A 56 -5.51 18.18 -8.29
C THR A 56 -5.62 19.51 -7.55
N GLY A 57 -4.92 19.68 -6.43
CA GLY A 57 -4.97 20.92 -5.63
C GLY A 57 -4.68 22.18 -6.47
N PRO A 58 -3.48 22.30 -7.06
CA PRO A 58 -3.13 23.46 -7.90
C PRO A 58 -4.05 23.65 -9.11
N ASN A 59 -4.60 22.56 -9.66
CA ASN A 59 -5.52 22.64 -10.79
C ASN A 59 -6.88 23.24 -10.37
N LEU A 60 -7.39 22.88 -9.19
CA LEU A 60 -8.62 23.45 -8.64
C LEU A 60 -8.47 24.95 -8.36
N ASP A 61 -7.34 25.37 -7.78
CA ASP A 61 -7.07 26.79 -7.53
C ASP A 61 -7.02 27.58 -8.84
N LYS A 62 -6.35 27.03 -9.86
CA LYS A 62 -6.31 27.62 -11.20
C LYS A 62 -7.70 27.72 -11.82
N MET A 63 -8.50 26.65 -11.77
CA MET A 63 -9.88 26.65 -12.29
C MET A 63 -10.75 27.69 -11.58
N ARG A 64 -10.63 27.81 -10.24
CA ARG A 64 -11.35 28.81 -9.46
C ARG A 64 -10.96 30.23 -9.87
N TRP A 65 -9.67 30.50 -10.02
CA TRP A 65 -9.17 31.81 -10.46
C TRP A 65 -9.69 32.18 -11.85
N THR A 66 -9.61 31.26 -12.82
CA THR A 66 -10.13 31.48 -14.17
C THR A 66 -11.63 31.72 -14.17
N SER A 67 -12.39 30.96 -13.37
CA SER A 67 -13.83 31.13 -13.25
C SER A 67 -14.20 32.51 -12.69
N ASN A 68 -13.48 32.98 -11.68
CA ASN A 68 -13.70 34.32 -11.12
C ASN A 68 -13.43 35.40 -12.16
N ILE A 69 -12.34 35.29 -12.91
CA ILE A 69 -12.01 36.24 -13.96
C ILE A 69 -13.07 36.27 -15.07
N ASN A 70 -13.49 35.10 -15.54
CA ASN A 70 -14.54 35.01 -16.56
C ASN A 70 -15.85 35.64 -16.08
N TYR A 71 -16.19 35.46 -14.81
CA TYR A 71 -17.37 36.08 -14.22
C TYR A 71 -17.26 37.61 -14.15
N GLN A 72 -16.10 38.14 -13.76
CA GLN A 72 -15.84 39.58 -13.77
C GLN A 72 -15.94 40.17 -15.18
N PHE A 73 -15.36 39.51 -16.19
CA PHE A 73 -15.50 39.92 -17.59
C PHE A 73 -16.95 39.94 -18.07
N TYR A 74 -17.73 38.91 -17.70
CA TYR A 74 -19.16 38.85 -18.04
C TYR A 74 -19.97 39.99 -17.41
N LEU A 75 -19.71 40.31 -16.13
CA LEU A 75 -20.36 41.44 -15.46
C LEU A 75 -20.00 42.77 -16.14
N GLN A 76 -18.73 42.94 -16.51
CA GLN A 76 -18.27 44.15 -17.17
C GLN A 76 -18.88 44.32 -18.56
N SER A 77 -18.96 43.25 -19.37
CA SER A 77 -19.60 43.32 -20.69
C SER A 77 -21.07 43.71 -20.58
N LYS A 78 -21.76 43.26 -19.54
CA LYS A 78 -23.17 43.62 -19.28
C LYS A 78 -23.36 45.07 -18.86
N LEU A 79 -22.38 45.66 -18.17
CA LEU A 79 -22.42 47.07 -17.79
C LEU A 79 -22.09 48.01 -18.95
N THR A 80 -21.28 47.58 -19.91
CA THR A 80 -20.93 48.37 -21.12
C THR A 80 -21.98 48.31 -22.24
N GLU A 81 -22.96 47.41 -22.14
CA GLU A 81 -24.10 47.31 -23.08
C GLU A 81 -25.27 48.25 -22.75
N ILE A 82 -25.18 49.02 -21.65
CA ILE A 82 -26.15 50.04 -21.20
C ILE A 82 -25.61 51.43 -21.58
#